data_AF-A0A7J6T9A4-F1
#
_entry.id   AF-A0A7J6T9A4-F1
#
_cell.length_a   1.000
_cell.length_b   1.000
_cell.length_c   1.000
_cell.angle_alpha   90.00
_cell.angle_beta   90.00
_cell.angle_gamma   90.00
#
_symmetry.space_group_name_H-M   'P 1'
#
loop_
_entity.id
_entity.type
_entity.pdbx_description
1 polymer ?
#
loop_
_entity_poly.entity_id
_entity_poly.type
_entity_poly.pdbx_seq_one_letter_code
_entity_poly.pdbx_strand_id
1 'polypeptide(L)'
;MSYPKPPPSISWFSVTTALVTVVACGITIIPMYAPPTPDPWYLPMLLSGPGVALVAFLDLRTYTLQAISAAFSVFLVLGAGALVHYIYDVASGGNYSRVWAALVLYPYTIIPALGMPAAKCKLGDFTFATFATAFPYIPVGLYLQRPYAEAWVTELGVILGALSPSFVMLILAMFGLMPSPGLPMTKRLPFAAADFFDLLTGYFICARDHNNAIQAQADDFNEVCHAAAKQKIPARLSAVFWNMAGELFSLKDCLLTQELEPGIIAYVWKPLAADFSVLRSEVGIVLRKTARGVPEEADRDLNGRIASCEQLMVDVIADLNRRAAEGSISPPSTAAIVQFYYAVGAILYIAGLAEKYRCTAVADKEEEEKRKQERRDQGIVAWIKKPFFYDIKEKSDILRRFIFPLRF
;
A
#
# COMPACT_ATOMS: atom_id res chain seq x y z
N MET A 1 -24.20 7.89 -29.57
CA MET A 1 -23.81 7.80 -28.15
C MET A 1 -22.29 7.75 -28.11
N SER A 2 -21.63 8.81 -27.63
CA SER A 2 -20.17 8.85 -27.52
C SER A 2 -19.71 7.96 -26.37
N TYR A 3 -18.72 7.10 -26.62
CA TYR A 3 -18.06 6.30 -25.60
C TYR A 3 -17.64 7.21 -24.42
N PRO A 4 -17.78 6.73 -23.16
CA PRO A 4 -17.20 7.44 -22.02
C PRO A 4 -15.70 7.59 -22.29
N LYS A 5 -15.21 8.83 -22.26
CA LYS A 5 -13.78 9.11 -22.39
C LYS A 5 -13.04 8.30 -21.32
N PRO A 6 -11.93 7.63 -21.65
CA PRO A 6 -11.11 6.99 -20.64
C PRO A 6 -10.77 8.03 -19.57
N PRO A 7 -10.89 7.71 -18.28
CA PRO A 7 -10.56 8.65 -17.22
C PRO A 7 -9.14 9.18 -17.43
N PRO A 8 -8.85 10.44 -17.07
CA PRO A 8 -7.52 11.00 -17.25
C PRO A 8 -6.45 10.09 -16.62
N SER A 9 -5.33 9.93 -17.33
CA SER A 9 -4.20 9.07 -16.94
C SER A 9 -3.54 9.44 -15.60
N ILE A 10 -3.92 10.58 -15.02
CA ILE A 10 -3.45 11.07 -13.73
C ILE A 10 -4.61 10.99 -12.73
N SER A 11 -4.41 10.22 -11.67
CA SER A 11 -5.44 10.05 -10.64
C SER A 11 -5.79 11.39 -9.99
N TRP A 12 -7.08 11.65 -9.76
CA TRP A 12 -7.55 12.84 -9.02
C TRP A 12 -6.86 13.00 -7.66
N PHE A 13 -6.52 11.87 -7.02
CA PHE A 13 -5.74 11.82 -5.79
C PHE A 13 -4.33 12.41 -5.96
N SER A 14 -3.63 12.07 -7.05
CA SER A 14 -2.30 12.63 -7.37
C SER A 14 -2.37 14.13 -7.63
N VAL A 15 -3.36 14.59 -8.38
CA VAL A 15 -3.58 16.02 -8.66
C VAL A 15 -3.88 16.77 -7.37
N THR A 16 -4.76 16.23 -6.52
CA THR A 16 -5.11 16.86 -5.24
C THR A 16 -3.92 16.86 -4.27
N THR A 17 -3.09 15.81 -4.27
CA THR A 17 -1.87 15.77 -3.45
C THR A 17 -0.94 16.90 -3.88
N ALA A 18 -0.68 17.03 -5.19
CA ALA A 18 0.15 18.10 -5.72
C ALA A 18 -0.39 19.49 -5.36
N LEU A 19 -1.70 19.71 -5.46
CA LEU A 19 -2.34 20.97 -5.06
C LEU A 19 -2.17 21.26 -3.57
N VAL A 20 -2.38 20.27 -2.69
CA VAL A 20 -2.15 20.41 -1.25
C VAL A 20 -0.70 20.77 -0.96
N THR A 21 0.25 20.10 -1.62
CA THR A 21 1.68 20.39 -1.48
C THR A 21 2.01 21.81 -1.91
N VAL A 22 1.49 22.28 -3.05
CA VAL A 22 1.72 23.65 -3.55
C VAL A 22 1.15 24.69 -2.59
N VAL A 23 -0.08 24.51 -2.10
CA VAL A 23 -0.70 25.43 -1.14
C VAL A 23 0.08 25.46 0.18
N ALA A 24 0.48 24.30 0.69
CA ALA A 24 1.27 24.22 1.91
C ALA A 24 2.65 24.89 1.75
N CYS A 25 3.36 24.63 0.64
CA CYS A 25 4.60 25.34 0.32
C CYS A 25 4.37 26.85 0.26
N GLY A 26 3.28 27.30 -0.38
CA GLY A 26 2.90 28.72 -0.41
C GLY A 26 2.75 29.33 0.98
N ILE A 27 2.04 28.64 1.89
CA ILE A 27 1.87 29.08 3.29
C ILE A 27 3.22 29.23 4.00
N THR A 28 4.16 28.31 3.78
CA THR A 28 5.47 28.36 4.43
C THR A 28 6.36 29.51 3.99
N ILE A 29 6.12 30.07 2.81
CA ILE A 29 6.91 31.19 2.26
C ILE A 29 6.35 32.54 2.73
N ILE A 30 5.06 32.64 3.07
CA ILE A 30 4.40 33.91 3.47
C ILE A 30 5.18 34.69 4.53
N PRO A 31 5.64 34.09 5.65
CA PRO A 31 6.26 34.87 6.70
C PRO A 31 7.67 35.37 6.34
N MET A 32 8.24 34.97 5.20
CA MET A 32 9.43 35.62 4.64
C MET A 32 9.17 37.05 4.17
N TYR A 33 7.95 37.31 3.70
CA TYR A 33 7.55 38.62 3.16
C TYR A 33 7.00 39.57 4.22
N ALA A 34 7.04 39.18 5.50
CA ALA A 34 6.59 40.02 6.61
C ALA A 34 7.70 41.01 7.04
N PRO A 35 7.55 42.32 6.80
CA PRO A 35 8.55 43.30 7.24
C PRO A 35 8.47 43.54 8.76
N PRO A 36 9.61 43.82 9.44
CA PRO A 36 10.98 43.82 8.96
C PRO A 36 11.68 42.48 9.28
N THR A 37 11.78 41.58 8.30
CA THR A 37 12.65 40.39 8.39
C THR A 37 14.10 40.80 8.09
N PRO A 38 15.05 40.58 9.00
CA PRO A 38 16.48 40.79 8.76
C PRO A 38 16.98 39.96 7.56
N ASP A 39 17.87 40.53 6.74
CA ASP A 39 18.52 39.91 5.57
C ASP A 39 19.05 38.46 5.75
N PRO A 40 19.60 38.03 6.91
CA PRO A 40 20.05 36.64 7.07
C PRO A 40 18.91 35.61 7.29
N TRP A 41 17.66 36.03 7.50
CA TRP A 41 16.55 35.12 7.81
C TRP A 41 15.87 34.53 6.57
N TYR A 42 16.06 35.14 5.40
CA TYR A 42 15.36 34.72 4.20
C TYR A 42 15.80 33.34 3.70
N LEU A 43 17.11 33.06 3.68
CA LEU A 43 17.63 31.82 3.09
C LEU A 43 17.22 30.56 3.89
N PRO A 44 17.36 30.52 5.24
CA PRO A 44 16.93 29.36 6.01
C PRO A 44 15.44 29.10 5.88
N MET A 45 14.64 30.16 5.84
CA MET A 45 13.18 30.09 5.77
C MET A 45 12.66 29.62 4.40
N LEU A 46 13.32 30.01 3.32
CA LEU A 46 12.99 29.58 1.94
C LEU A 46 13.31 28.11 1.68
N LEU A 47 14.32 27.58 2.37
CA LEU A 47 14.80 26.22 2.16
C LEU A 47 14.13 25.22 3.10
N SER A 48 13.99 25.55 4.39
CA SER A 48 13.52 24.58 5.39
C SER A 48 12.00 24.37 5.36
N GLY A 49 11.21 25.43 5.25
CA GLY A 49 9.74 25.32 5.26
C GLY A 49 9.18 24.61 4.03
N PRO A 50 9.42 25.13 2.81
CA PRO A 50 8.99 24.49 1.57
C PRO A 50 9.59 23.09 1.40
N GLY A 51 10.87 22.91 1.75
CA GLY A 51 11.54 21.61 1.65
C GLY A 51 10.85 20.50 2.45
N VAL A 52 10.32 20.83 3.63
CA VAL A 52 9.56 19.89 4.47
C VAL A 52 8.12 19.72 3.99
N ALA A 53 7.46 20.80 3.54
CA ALA A 53 6.11 20.74 3.00
C ALA A 53 6.00 19.92 1.70
N LEU A 54 7.08 19.82 0.93
CA LEU A 54 7.16 18.99 -0.29
C LEU A 54 6.91 17.49 -0.04
N VAL A 55 7.12 17.00 1.19
CA VAL A 55 6.96 15.59 1.56
C VAL A 55 5.50 15.26 1.93
N ALA A 56 4.56 16.19 1.71
CA ALA A 56 3.14 15.98 1.98
C ALA A 56 2.53 14.82 1.18
N PHE A 57 1.70 14.02 1.86
CA PHE A 57 0.83 13.01 1.24
C PHE A 57 -0.56 13.06 1.88
N LEU A 58 -1.59 12.71 1.11
CA LEU A 58 -3.00 12.78 1.50
C LEU A 58 -3.40 11.63 2.45
N ASP A 59 -2.79 11.58 3.63
CA ASP A 59 -3.23 10.79 4.78
C ASP A 59 -3.06 11.63 6.05
N LEU A 60 -4.16 12.24 6.49
CA LEU A 60 -4.18 13.16 7.62
C LEU A 60 -3.64 12.53 8.91
N ARG A 61 -3.94 11.25 9.17
CA ARG A 61 -3.55 10.60 10.44
C ARG A 61 -2.06 10.33 10.46
N THR A 62 -1.55 9.70 9.42
CA THR A 62 -0.14 9.34 9.32
C THR A 62 0.72 10.59 9.21
N TYR A 63 0.30 11.58 8.41
CA TYR A 63 1.03 12.82 8.24
C TYR A 63 1.07 13.66 9.52
N THR A 64 -0.03 13.76 10.27
CA THR A 64 -0.04 14.53 11.54
C THR A 64 0.89 13.93 12.59
N LEU A 65 0.99 12.59 12.67
CA LEU A 65 1.96 11.93 13.54
C LEU A 65 3.41 12.22 13.10
N GLN A 66 3.68 12.22 11.80
CA GLN A 66 4.99 12.60 11.27
C GLN A 66 5.30 14.07 11.53
N ALA A 67 4.32 14.97 11.40
CA ALA A 67 4.49 16.39 11.65
C ALA A 67 4.86 16.69 13.11
N ILE A 68 4.21 16.02 14.07
CA ILE A 68 4.54 16.13 15.50
C ILE A 68 5.94 15.59 15.78
N SER A 69 6.28 14.43 15.20
CA SER A 69 7.62 13.84 15.34
C SER A 69 8.72 14.72 14.72
N ALA A 70 8.44 15.34 13.57
CA ALA A 70 9.33 16.28 12.90
C ALA A 70 9.55 17.55 13.74
N ALA A 71 8.49 18.13 14.29
CA ALA A 71 8.57 19.31 15.17
C ALA A 71 9.40 19.02 16.43
N PHE A 72 9.19 17.87 17.06
CA PHE A 72 9.99 17.47 18.22
C PHE A 72 11.45 17.15 17.85
N SER A 73 11.67 16.47 16.72
CA SER A 73 13.00 16.13 16.24
C SER A 73 13.83 17.36 15.93
N VAL A 74 13.26 18.35 15.22
CA VAL A 74 14.01 19.55 14.82
C VAL A 74 14.47 20.37 16.03
N PHE A 75 13.65 20.46 17.08
CA PHE A 75 13.99 21.13 18.34
C PHE A 75 15.22 20.52 19.01
N LEU A 76 15.22 19.19 19.17
CA LEU A 76 16.34 18.46 19.80
C LEU A 76 17.63 18.59 18.99
N VAL A 77 17.52 18.56 17.67
CA VAL A 77 18.62 18.48 16.72
C VAL A 77 19.31 19.83 16.54
N LEU A 78 18.54 20.90 16.37
CA LEU A 78 19.07 22.27 16.32
C LEU A 78 19.62 22.69 17.68
N GLY A 79 18.94 22.30 18.78
CA GLY A 79 19.44 22.53 20.14
C GLY A 79 20.80 21.87 20.39
N ALA A 80 20.99 20.62 19.93
CA ALA A 80 22.27 19.94 20.02
C ALA A 80 23.38 20.63 19.18
N GLY A 81 23.05 21.06 17.96
CA GLY A 81 23.97 21.83 17.13
C GLY A 81 24.39 23.16 17.79
N ALA A 82 23.43 23.90 18.35
CA ALA A 82 23.70 25.15 19.07
C ALA A 82 24.57 24.93 20.31
N LEU A 83 24.37 23.82 21.03
CA LEU A 83 25.20 23.43 22.17
C LEU A 83 26.65 23.14 21.76
N VAL A 84 26.85 22.39 20.66
CA VAL A 84 28.20 22.11 20.14
C VAL A 84 28.90 23.39 19.66
N HIS A 85 28.16 24.28 18.99
CA HIS A 85 28.68 25.60 18.61
C HIS A 85 29.14 26.38 19.85
N TYR A 86 28.30 26.47 20.89
CA TYR A 86 28.65 27.17 22.14
C TYR A 86 29.89 26.60 22.82
N ILE A 87 29.97 25.27 22.99
CA ILE A 87 31.11 24.61 23.65
C ILE A 87 32.41 24.88 22.89
N TYR A 88 32.38 24.76 21.56
CA TYR A 88 33.57 24.96 20.73
C TYR A 88 34.02 26.42 20.69
N ASP A 89 33.07 27.37 20.59
CA ASP A 89 33.36 28.80 20.61
C ASP A 89 34.05 29.21 21.91
N VAL A 90 33.51 28.77 23.05
CA VAL A 90 34.09 29.01 24.38
C VAL A 90 35.47 28.35 24.52
N ALA A 91 35.62 27.10 24.07
CA ALA A 91 36.90 26.37 24.16
C ALA A 91 37.99 26.97 23.25
N SER A 92 37.60 27.57 22.12
CA SER A 92 38.51 28.21 21.17
C SER A 92 38.92 29.64 21.56
N GLY A 93 38.35 30.18 22.65
CA GLY A 93 38.57 31.57 23.05
C GLY A 93 38.07 32.59 22.02
N GLY A 94 37.04 32.24 21.24
CA GLY A 94 36.47 33.08 20.18
C GLY A 94 37.11 32.92 18.79
N ASN A 95 38.17 32.10 18.65
CA ASN A 95 38.73 31.74 17.35
C ASN A 95 37.97 30.57 16.72
N TYR A 96 36.70 30.81 16.38
CA TYR A 96 35.79 29.78 15.89
C TYR A 96 36.14 29.31 14.47
N SER A 97 36.64 28.08 14.33
CA SER A 97 36.74 27.39 13.05
C SER A 97 35.52 26.51 12.77
N ARG A 98 34.74 26.90 11.75
CA ARG A 98 33.56 26.15 11.28
C ARG A 98 33.89 24.71 10.87
N VAL A 99 35.06 24.50 10.25
CA VAL A 99 35.51 23.17 9.78
C VAL A 99 35.75 22.24 10.96
N TRP A 100 36.47 22.72 11.99
CA TRP A 100 36.76 21.93 13.18
C TRP A 100 35.51 21.69 14.03
N ALA A 101 34.63 22.68 14.15
CA ALA A 101 33.37 22.51 14.86
C ALA A 101 32.45 21.48 14.18
N ALA A 102 32.40 21.46 12.84
CA ALA A 102 31.68 20.44 12.07
C ALA A 102 32.25 19.03 12.29
N LEU A 103 33.58 18.90 12.42
CA LEU A 103 34.23 17.63 12.75
C LEU A 103 33.91 17.17 14.20
N VAL A 104 33.85 18.10 15.15
CA VAL A 104 33.44 17.81 16.54
C VAL A 104 31.96 17.39 16.62
N LEU A 105 31.12 17.90 15.73
CA LEU A 105 29.71 17.49 15.61
C LEU A 105 29.54 16.10 14.96
N TYR A 106 30.49 15.64 14.15
CA TYR A 106 30.35 14.40 13.37
C TYR A 106 30.02 13.16 14.23
N PRO A 107 30.67 12.90 15.38
CA PRO A 107 30.30 11.78 16.26
C PRO A 107 28.87 11.84 16.77
N TYR A 108 28.34 13.05 17.01
CA TYR A 108 26.94 13.21 17.39
C TYR A 108 26.02 12.73 16.27
N THR A 109 26.32 13.01 14.99
CA THR A 109 25.46 12.63 13.85
C THR A 109 25.40 11.12 13.57
N ILE A 110 26.37 10.35 14.06
CA ILE A 110 26.35 8.87 13.99
C ILE A 110 25.19 8.30 14.81
N ILE A 111 24.90 8.89 15.98
CA ILE A 111 23.85 8.43 16.89
C ILE A 111 22.45 8.50 16.22
N PRO A 112 21.98 9.64 15.69
CA PRO A 112 20.72 9.73 14.97
C PRO A 112 20.74 9.02 13.61
N ALA A 113 21.89 8.84 12.96
CA ALA A 113 21.99 8.03 11.75
C ALA A 113 21.60 6.56 12.01
N LEU A 114 21.81 6.04 13.22
CA LEU A 114 21.27 4.73 13.63
C LEU A 114 19.74 4.70 13.62
N GLY A 115 19.06 5.86 13.66
CA GLY A 115 17.61 5.96 13.50
C GLY A 115 17.10 5.70 12.07
N MET A 116 17.98 5.54 11.07
CA MET A 116 17.54 5.24 9.71
C MET A 116 16.82 3.88 9.62
N PRO A 117 15.80 3.73 8.76
CA PRO A 117 15.03 2.49 8.64
C PRO A 117 15.89 1.23 8.39
N ALA A 118 16.99 1.38 7.64
CA ALA A 118 17.92 0.31 7.34
C ALA A 118 18.65 -0.24 8.57
N ALA A 119 18.90 0.60 9.58
CA ALA A 119 19.60 0.20 10.80
C ALA A 119 18.72 -0.64 11.75
N LYS A 120 17.39 -0.62 11.58
CA LYS A 120 16.42 -1.32 12.43
C LYS A 120 16.66 -1.05 13.91
N CYS A 121 16.92 0.21 14.26
CA CYS A 121 17.19 0.65 15.63
C CYS A 121 15.95 1.30 16.26
N LYS A 122 15.86 1.19 17.58
CA LYS A 122 14.87 1.84 18.44
C LYS A 122 14.87 3.37 18.32
N LEU A 123 15.98 3.98 17.90
CA LEU A 123 16.07 5.43 17.65
C LEU A 123 15.20 5.90 16.47
N GLY A 124 14.89 5.01 15.52
CA GLY A 124 14.00 5.31 14.39
C GLY A 124 12.53 5.50 14.77
N ASP A 125 12.16 5.13 16.00
CA ASP A 125 10.81 5.37 16.54
C ASP A 125 10.60 6.85 16.93
N PHE A 126 11.68 7.61 17.15
CA PHE A 126 11.63 8.96 17.75
C PHE A 126 12.30 10.06 16.91
N THR A 127 13.28 9.71 16.07
CA THR A 127 14.08 10.69 15.34
C THR A 127 13.90 10.54 13.83
N PHE A 128 13.52 11.64 13.16
CA PHE A 128 13.68 11.74 11.72
C PHE A 128 15.18 11.81 11.40
N ALA A 129 15.79 10.66 11.14
CA ALA A 129 17.24 10.51 10.96
C ALA A 129 17.84 11.50 9.94
N THR A 130 17.09 11.84 8.88
CA THR A 130 17.50 12.83 7.88
C THR A 130 17.63 14.24 8.46
N PHE A 131 16.70 14.66 9.31
CA PHE A 131 16.82 15.96 10.00
C PHE A 131 17.94 15.91 11.03
N ALA A 132 17.99 14.83 11.80
CA ALA A 132 18.92 14.68 12.90
C ALA A 132 20.39 14.55 12.47
N THR A 133 20.65 14.26 11.19
CA THR A 133 22.00 14.25 10.60
C THR A 133 22.37 15.57 9.92
N ALA A 134 21.42 16.26 9.28
CA ALA A 134 21.71 17.47 8.50
C ALA A 134 21.54 18.79 9.28
N PHE A 135 20.48 18.91 10.08
CA PHE A 135 20.11 20.17 10.72
C PHE A 135 21.03 20.62 11.87
N PRO A 136 21.74 19.75 12.62
CA PRO A 136 22.69 20.22 13.63
C PRO A 136 23.82 21.08 13.04
N TYR A 137 24.13 20.91 11.75
CA TYR A 137 25.16 21.68 11.06
C TYR A 137 24.76 23.13 10.80
N ILE A 138 23.47 23.49 10.91
CA ILE A 138 22.99 24.86 10.68
C ILE A 138 23.65 25.84 11.66
N PRO A 139 23.48 25.70 12.98
CA PRO A 139 24.17 26.57 13.93
C PRO A 139 25.69 26.36 13.97
N VAL A 140 26.25 25.25 13.48
CA VAL A 140 27.68 24.91 13.60
C VAL A 140 28.53 25.37 12.42
N GLY A 141 28.05 25.22 11.19
CA GLY A 141 28.87 25.44 10.00
C GLY A 141 28.14 26.09 8.82
N LEU A 142 26.82 25.93 8.73
CA LEU A 142 26.02 26.38 7.58
C LEU A 142 25.34 27.75 7.79
N TYR A 143 25.54 28.39 8.95
CA TYR A 143 25.02 29.72 9.20
C TYR A 143 25.75 30.80 8.39
N LEU A 144 25.04 31.86 8.02
CA LEU A 144 25.57 33.00 7.28
C LEU A 144 26.23 34.00 8.23
N GLN A 145 25.45 34.54 9.17
CA GLN A 145 25.86 35.63 10.06
C GLN A 145 25.54 35.35 11.53
N ARG A 146 24.36 34.79 11.84
CA ARG A 146 23.88 34.65 13.23
C ARG A 146 23.45 33.21 13.51
N PRO A 147 24.34 32.36 14.06
CA PRO A 147 24.09 30.91 14.19
C PRO A 147 22.81 30.59 14.99
N TYR A 148 22.60 31.26 16.12
CA TYR A 148 21.43 31.01 16.97
C TYR A 148 20.13 31.55 16.37
N ALA A 149 20.17 32.74 15.76
CA ALA A 149 18.97 33.32 15.15
C ALA A 149 18.53 32.53 13.90
N GLU A 150 19.49 32.12 13.07
CA GLU A 150 19.22 31.32 11.86
C GLU A 150 18.75 29.89 12.21
N ALA A 151 19.27 29.30 13.29
CA ALA A 151 18.74 28.04 13.83
C ALA A 151 17.29 28.18 14.30
N TRP A 152 16.96 29.23 15.07
CA TRP A 152 15.58 29.52 15.49
C TRP A 152 14.64 29.71 14.29
N VAL A 153 15.06 30.44 13.26
CA VAL A 153 14.25 30.66 12.05
C VAL A 153 14.06 29.36 11.27
N THR A 154 15.10 28.52 11.18
CA THR A 154 15.00 27.20 10.56
C THR A 154 14.00 26.32 11.31
N GLU A 155 14.06 26.33 12.64
CA GLU A 155 13.16 25.56 13.50
C GLU A 155 11.69 25.94 13.23
N LEU A 156 11.39 27.24 13.26
CA LEU A 156 10.06 27.76 12.95
C LEU A 156 9.63 27.40 11.52
N GLY A 157 10.55 27.50 10.55
CA GLY A 157 10.31 27.11 9.16
C GLY A 157 9.94 25.63 9.03
N VAL A 158 10.67 24.72 9.68
CA VAL A 158 10.38 23.29 9.67
C VAL A 158 9.06 22.98 10.34
N ILE A 159 8.75 23.60 11.48
CA ILE A 159 7.48 23.40 12.19
C ILE A 159 6.32 23.85 11.31
N LEU A 160 6.42 25.02 10.68
CA LEU A 160 5.42 25.52 9.75
C LEU A 160 5.30 24.62 8.50
N GLY A 161 6.41 24.12 7.97
CA GLY A 161 6.45 23.18 6.85
C GLY A 161 5.84 21.82 7.15
N ALA A 162 6.02 21.33 8.37
CA ALA A 162 5.42 20.09 8.84
C ALA A 162 3.93 20.23 9.14
N LEU A 163 3.48 21.37 9.69
CA LEU A 163 2.09 21.58 10.09
C LEU A 163 1.19 22.10 8.97
N SER A 164 1.74 22.85 8.00
CA SER A 164 0.93 23.46 6.93
C SER A 164 0.16 22.45 6.08
N PRO A 165 0.69 21.27 5.68
CA PRO A 165 -0.12 20.30 4.93
C PRO A 165 -1.20 19.67 5.81
N SER A 166 -0.95 19.43 7.11
CA SER A 166 -1.99 18.99 8.05
C SER A 166 -3.14 19.99 8.13
N PHE A 167 -2.83 21.29 8.17
CA PHE A 167 -3.83 22.35 8.19
C PHE A 167 -4.67 22.39 6.90
N VAL A 168 -4.03 22.32 5.73
CA VAL A 168 -4.71 22.27 4.43
C VAL A 168 -5.59 21.02 4.32
N MET A 169 -5.07 19.86 4.73
CA MET A 169 -5.84 18.61 4.75
C MET A 169 -7.00 18.65 5.73
N LEU A 170 -6.86 19.31 6.89
CA LEU A 170 -7.95 19.50 7.85
C LEU A 170 -9.06 20.36 7.25
N ILE A 171 -8.73 21.44 6.53
CA ILE A 171 -9.69 22.27 5.80
C ILE A 171 -10.43 21.41 4.76
N LEU A 172 -9.71 20.67 3.93
CA LEU A 172 -10.32 19.78 2.94
C LEU A 172 -11.20 18.70 3.57
N ALA A 173 -10.80 18.17 4.74
CA ALA A 173 -11.60 17.21 5.50
C ALA A 173 -12.91 17.84 6.02
N MET A 174 -12.84 19.06 6.58
CA MET A 174 -14.02 19.78 7.09
C MET A 174 -15.05 20.05 5.98
N PHE A 175 -14.60 20.31 4.75
CA PHE A 175 -15.47 20.53 3.59
C PHE A 175 -15.86 19.24 2.85
N GLY A 176 -15.43 18.06 3.31
CA GLY A 176 -15.71 16.79 2.63
C GLY A 176 -15.05 16.66 1.24
N LEU A 177 -14.03 17.47 0.96
CA LEU A 177 -13.31 17.52 -0.32
C LEU A 177 -12.06 16.65 -0.35
N MET A 178 -11.75 15.94 0.74
CA MET A 178 -10.61 15.03 0.79
C MET A 178 -10.89 13.84 -0.14
N PRO A 179 -10.09 13.63 -1.21
CA PRO A 179 -10.29 12.50 -2.08
C PRO A 179 -10.03 11.24 -1.27
N SER A 180 -10.96 10.29 -1.33
CA SER A 180 -10.74 8.99 -0.73
C SER A 180 -9.46 8.42 -1.37
N PRO A 181 -8.43 8.06 -0.58
CA PRO A 181 -7.33 7.28 -1.12
C PRO A 181 -7.97 6.05 -1.74
N GLY A 182 -7.93 5.94 -3.07
CA GLY A 182 -8.50 4.80 -3.77
C GLY A 182 -8.01 3.53 -3.06
N LEU A 183 -8.89 2.51 -2.96
CA LEU A 183 -8.61 1.28 -2.23
C LEU A 183 -7.13 0.86 -2.42
N PRO A 184 -6.34 0.63 -1.34
CA PRO A 184 -4.95 0.19 -1.49
C PRO A 184 -4.88 -1.01 -2.44
N MET A 185 -3.80 -1.17 -3.23
CA MET A 185 -3.80 -2.16 -4.33
C MET A 185 -4.06 -3.60 -3.86
N THR A 186 -3.67 -3.94 -2.63
CA THR A 186 -4.03 -5.20 -1.97
C THR A 186 -5.53 -5.44 -1.84
N LYS A 187 -6.33 -4.36 -1.82
CA LYS A 187 -7.78 -4.37 -1.86
C LYS A 187 -8.34 -4.22 -3.27
N ARG A 188 -7.66 -3.56 -4.21
CA ARG A 188 -8.14 -3.46 -5.61
C ARG A 188 -8.08 -4.77 -6.36
N LEU A 189 -7.05 -5.58 -6.13
CA LEU A 189 -6.86 -6.82 -6.86
C LEU A 189 -8.00 -7.85 -6.64
N PRO A 190 -8.50 -8.08 -5.41
CA PRO A 190 -9.70 -8.88 -5.20
C PRO A 190 -10.97 -8.34 -5.87
N PHE A 191 -11.14 -7.02 -5.95
CA PHE A 191 -12.30 -6.42 -6.64
C PHE A 191 -12.21 -6.65 -8.15
N ALA A 192 -11.05 -6.37 -8.75
CA ALA A 192 -10.83 -6.58 -10.16
C ALA A 192 -10.94 -8.07 -10.55
N ALA A 193 -10.45 -8.98 -9.69
CA ALA A 193 -10.62 -10.41 -9.85
C ALA A 193 -12.11 -10.83 -9.78
N ALA A 194 -12.87 -10.26 -8.84
CA ALA A 194 -14.31 -10.52 -8.73
C ALA A 194 -15.07 -10.04 -9.96
N ASP A 195 -14.77 -8.84 -10.45
CA ASP A 195 -15.44 -8.27 -11.63
C ASP A 195 -15.10 -9.04 -12.91
N PHE A 196 -13.84 -9.45 -13.07
CA PHE A 196 -13.44 -10.27 -14.22
C PHE A 196 -14.04 -11.68 -14.17
N PHE A 197 -14.05 -12.31 -12.99
CA PHE A 197 -14.71 -13.60 -12.78
C PHE A 197 -16.22 -13.54 -13.08
N ASP A 198 -16.90 -12.51 -12.56
CA ASP A 198 -18.34 -12.29 -12.75
C ASP A 198 -18.69 -12.10 -14.24
N LEU A 199 -17.82 -11.41 -14.98
CA LEU A 199 -17.96 -11.22 -16.43
C LEU A 199 -17.76 -12.54 -17.20
N LEU A 200 -16.69 -13.28 -16.91
CA LEU A 200 -16.37 -14.55 -17.59
C LEU A 200 -17.46 -15.60 -17.37
N THR A 201 -17.93 -15.73 -16.12
CA THR A 201 -18.99 -16.67 -15.77
C THR A 201 -20.37 -16.19 -16.20
N GLY A 202 -20.61 -14.88 -16.26
CA GLY A 202 -21.84 -14.29 -16.81
C GLY A 202 -22.00 -14.55 -18.31
N TYR A 203 -20.90 -14.51 -19.06
CA TYR A 203 -20.88 -14.78 -20.51
C TYR A 203 -20.40 -16.19 -20.85
N PHE A 204 -20.46 -17.15 -19.92
CA PHE A 204 -19.91 -18.50 -20.10
C PHE A 204 -20.37 -19.19 -21.41
N ILE A 205 -21.63 -19.02 -21.80
CA ILE A 205 -22.19 -19.64 -23.01
C ILE A 205 -21.87 -18.84 -24.29
N CYS A 206 -21.76 -17.51 -24.19
CA CYS A 206 -21.69 -16.59 -25.33
C CYS A 206 -20.44 -15.69 -25.29
N ALA A 207 -19.33 -16.21 -24.77
CA ALA A 207 -18.11 -15.43 -24.55
C ALA A 207 -17.57 -14.78 -25.84
N ARG A 208 -17.64 -15.48 -26.99
CA ARG A 208 -17.18 -14.95 -28.28
C ARG A 208 -18.03 -13.77 -28.77
N ASP A 209 -19.34 -13.80 -28.56
CA ASP A 209 -20.23 -12.68 -28.92
C ASP A 209 -19.89 -11.41 -28.13
N HIS A 210 -19.30 -11.58 -26.96
CA HIS A 210 -18.90 -10.51 -26.05
C HIS A 210 -17.37 -10.36 -25.91
N ASN A 211 -16.60 -10.82 -26.91
CA ASN A 211 -15.14 -10.79 -26.88
C ASN A 211 -14.57 -9.39 -26.55
N ASN A 212 -15.14 -8.32 -27.13
CA ASN A 212 -14.68 -6.95 -26.85
C ASN A 212 -14.84 -6.55 -25.38
N ALA A 213 -15.93 -6.97 -24.73
CA ALA A 213 -16.16 -6.68 -23.31
C ALA A 213 -15.21 -7.51 -22.42
N ILE A 214 -15.02 -8.78 -22.76
CA ILE A 214 -14.10 -9.68 -22.05
C ILE A 214 -12.65 -9.20 -22.19
N GLN A 215 -12.25 -8.75 -23.38
CA GLN A 215 -10.91 -8.22 -23.63
C GLN A 215 -10.68 -6.92 -22.86
N ALA A 216 -11.63 -5.98 -22.88
CA ALA A 216 -11.53 -4.74 -22.11
C ALA A 216 -11.36 -5.01 -20.60
N GLN A 217 -12.16 -5.91 -20.03
CA GLN A 217 -12.05 -6.27 -18.62
C GLN A 217 -10.74 -7.01 -18.30
N ALA A 218 -10.23 -7.82 -19.24
CA ALA A 218 -8.95 -8.48 -19.11
C ALA A 218 -7.79 -7.48 -19.08
N ASP A 219 -7.85 -6.43 -19.92
CA ASP A 219 -6.86 -5.36 -19.94
C ASP A 219 -6.89 -4.56 -18.63
N ASP A 220 -8.08 -4.21 -18.13
CA ASP A 220 -8.27 -3.57 -16.81
C ASP A 220 -7.71 -4.42 -15.67
N PHE A 221 -8.00 -5.73 -15.66
CA PHE A 221 -7.47 -6.65 -14.66
C PHE A 221 -5.94 -6.78 -14.76
N ASN A 222 -5.40 -6.84 -15.97
CA ASN A 222 -3.96 -6.92 -16.19
C ASN A 222 -3.22 -5.65 -15.71
N GLU A 223 -3.81 -4.47 -15.89
CA GLU A 223 -3.26 -3.22 -15.36
C GLU A 223 -3.17 -3.28 -13.82
N VAL A 224 -4.22 -3.77 -13.16
CA VAL A 224 -4.23 -3.96 -11.71
C VAL A 224 -3.17 -4.98 -11.26
N CYS A 225 -3.00 -6.09 -12.00
CA CYS A 225 -1.94 -7.08 -11.74
C CYS A 225 -0.54 -6.47 -11.87
N HIS A 226 -0.26 -5.71 -12.93
CA HIS A 226 1.03 -5.04 -13.12
C HIS A 226 1.31 -4.00 -12.02
N ALA A 227 0.29 -3.25 -11.60
CA ALA A 227 0.41 -2.31 -10.50
C ALA A 227 0.67 -3.02 -9.16
N ALA A 228 0.00 -4.16 -8.92
CA ALA A 228 0.17 -4.95 -7.72
C ALA A 228 1.55 -5.63 -7.64
N ALA A 229 2.12 -6.05 -8.77
CA ALA A 229 3.47 -6.64 -8.85
C ALA A 229 4.59 -5.69 -8.36
N LYS A 230 4.37 -4.37 -8.47
CA LYS A 230 5.29 -3.34 -7.99
C LYS A 230 5.21 -3.12 -6.48
N GLN A 231 4.24 -3.73 -5.81
CA GLN A 231 4.00 -3.56 -4.37
C GLN A 231 4.41 -4.79 -3.57
N LYS A 232 4.72 -4.57 -2.29
CA LYS A 232 5.04 -5.66 -1.36
C LYS A 232 3.76 -6.32 -0.87
N ILE A 233 3.27 -7.30 -1.62
CA ILE A 233 2.16 -8.17 -1.20
C ILE A 233 2.69 -9.20 -0.19
N PRO A 234 1.98 -9.47 0.92
CA PRO A 234 2.35 -10.55 1.84
C PRO A 234 2.50 -11.89 1.11
N ALA A 235 3.55 -12.65 1.40
CA ALA A 235 3.86 -13.90 0.68
C ALA A 235 2.70 -14.91 0.69
N ARG A 236 1.95 -15.00 1.80
CA ARG A 236 0.76 -15.86 1.95
C ARG A 236 -0.37 -15.47 0.98
N LEU A 237 -0.60 -14.17 0.79
CA LEU A 237 -1.62 -13.66 -0.13
C LEU A 237 -1.16 -13.64 -1.58
N SER A 238 0.14 -13.41 -1.80
CA SER A 238 0.74 -13.37 -3.14
C SER A 238 0.48 -14.65 -3.92
N ALA A 239 0.67 -15.83 -3.31
CA ALA A 239 0.44 -17.10 -3.98
C ALA A 239 -1.04 -17.27 -4.41
N VAL A 240 -1.98 -16.89 -3.55
CA VAL A 240 -3.42 -16.98 -3.84
C VAL A 240 -3.79 -16.06 -5.00
N PHE A 241 -3.30 -14.83 -4.99
CA PHE A 241 -3.59 -13.84 -6.02
C PHE A 241 -3.01 -14.19 -7.39
N TRP A 242 -1.77 -14.69 -7.45
CA TRP A 242 -1.17 -15.04 -8.73
C TRP A 242 -1.77 -16.31 -9.33
N ASN A 243 -2.14 -17.28 -8.49
CA ASN A 243 -2.90 -18.45 -8.97
C ASN A 243 -4.27 -18.01 -9.50
N MET A 244 -4.98 -17.13 -8.78
CA MET A 244 -6.27 -16.62 -9.21
C MET A 244 -6.19 -15.85 -10.53
N ALA A 245 -5.16 -15.01 -10.69
CA ALA A 245 -4.93 -14.28 -11.94
C ALA A 245 -4.64 -15.23 -13.11
N GLY A 246 -3.76 -16.23 -12.92
CA GLY A 246 -3.45 -17.22 -13.96
C GLY A 246 -4.68 -18.00 -14.41
N GLU A 247 -5.52 -18.42 -13.45
CA GLU A 247 -6.74 -19.17 -13.73
C GLU A 247 -7.80 -18.33 -14.43
N LEU A 248 -7.94 -17.04 -14.08
CA LEU A 248 -8.85 -16.13 -14.76
C LEU A 248 -8.46 -15.91 -16.23
N PHE A 249 -7.16 -15.71 -16.51
CA PHE A 249 -6.69 -15.61 -17.89
C PHE A 249 -6.84 -16.94 -18.66
N SER A 250 -6.58 -18.07 -18.00
CA SER A 250 -6.73 -19.38 -18.65
C SER A 250 -8.19 -19.71 -18.94
N LEU A 251 -9.12 -19.35 -18.03
CA LEU A 251 -10.56 -19.46 -18.25
C LEU A 251 -11.01 -18.58 -19.42
N LYS A 252 -10.54 -17.33 -19.48
CA LYS A 252 -10.80 -16.43 -20.62
C LYS A 252 -10.39 -17.09 -21.93
N ASP A 253 -9.13 -17.55 -22.02
CA ASP A 253 -8.60 -18.11 -23.26
C ASP A 253 -9.37 -19.38 -23.67
N CYS A 254 -9.73 -20.23 -22.70
CA CYS A 254 -10.59 -21.39 -22.95
C CYS A 254 -11.97 -21.03 -23.51
N LEU A 255 -12.63 -20.01 -22.95
CA LEU A 255 -13.96 -19.57 -23.39
C LEU A 255 -13.94 -18.87 -24.76
N LEU A 256 -12.83 -18.23 -25.13
CA LEU A 256 -12.69 -17.53 -26.41
C LEU A 256 -12.19 -18.41 -27.55
N THR A 257 -11.57 -19.57 -27.25
CA THR A 257 -10.97 -20.45 -28.26
C THR A 257 -12.02 -21.10 -29.16
N GLN A 258 -13.09 -21.64 -28.59
CA GLN A 258 -14.14 -22.35 -29.34
C GLN A 258 -15.50 -22.18 -28.67
N GLU A 259 -16.57 -22.12 -29.47
CA GLU A 259 -17.95 -22.11 -28.93
C GLU A 259 -18.32 -23.48 -28.38
N LEU A 260 -19.01 -23.48 -27.24
CA LEU A 260 -19.55 -24.70 -26.66
C LEU A 260 -20.57 -25.32 -27.60
N GLU A 261 -20.46 -26.64 -27.80
CA GLU A 261 -21.43 -27.36 -28.64
C GLU A 261 -22.85 -27.23 -28.06
N PRO A 262 -23.88 -27.07 -28.93
CA PRO A 262 -25.28 -26.95 -28.47
C PRO A 262 -25.73 -28.10 -27.57
N GLY A 263 -25.20 -29.32 -27.78
CA GLY A 263 -25.47 -30.48 -26.92
C GLY A 263 -24.96 -30.30 -25.49
N ILE A 264 -23.75 -29.75 -25.31
CA ILE A 264 -23.22 -29.41 -23.99
C ILE A 264 -24.08 -28.35 -23.31
N ILE A 265 -24.47 -27.31 -24.06
CA ILE A 265 -25.29 -26.22 -23.51
C ILE A 265 -26.66 -26.77 -23.05
N ALA A 266 -27.32 -27.56 -23.89
CA ALA A 266 -28.66 -28.03 -23.64
C ALA A 266 -28.74 -29.08 -22.53
N TYR A 267 -27.82 -30.04 -22.52
CA TYR A 267 -27.90 -31.22 -21.67
C TYR A 267 -26.97 -31.17 -20.45
N VAL A 268 -25.94 -30.32 -20.46
CA VAL A 268 -24.96 -30.22 -19.36
C VAL A 268 -25.04 -28.87 -18.65
N TRP A 269 -24.90 -27.75 -19.37
CA TRP A 269 -24.86 -26.44 -18.74
C TRP A 269 -26.21 -25.99 -18.18
N LYS A 270 -27.31 -26.13 -18.92
CA LYS A 270 -28.63 -25.68 -18.47
C LYS A 270 -29.04 -26.26 -17.10
N PRO A 271 -28.86 -27.56 -16.82
CA PRO A 271 -29.09 -28.12 -15.49
C PRO A 271 -28.22 -27.50 -14.39
N LEU A 272 -26.98 -27.10 -14.70
CA LEU A 272 -26.00 -26.58 -13.75
C LEU A 272 -26.06 -25.06 -13.56
N ALA A 273 -26.67 -24.34 -14.50
CA ALA A 273 -26.58 -22.88 -14.60
C ALA A 273 -27.08 -22.15 -13.33
N ALA A 274 -28.09 -22.70 -12.65
CA ALA A 274 -28.63 -22.10 -11.43
C ALA A 274 -27.58 -22.13 -10.29
N ASP A 275 -27.02 -23.30 -10.00
CA ASP A 275 -26.01 -23.48 -8.94
C ASP A 275 -24.73 -22.71 -9.24
N PHE A 276 -24.27 -22.72 -10.49
CA PHE A 276 -23.11 -21.94 -10.91
C PHE A 276 -23.36 -20.42 -10.84
N SER A 277 -24.59 -19.95 -11.11
CA SER A 277 -24.95 -18.55 -10.90
C SER A 277 -24.94 -18.16 -9.43
N VAL A 278 -25.37 -19.05 -8.54
CA VAL A 278 -25.27 -18.82 -7.09
C VAL A 278 -23.79 -18.79 -6.66
N LEU A 279 -22.99 -19.77 -7.09
CA LEU A 279 -21.56 -19.81 -6.81
C LEU A 279 -20.85 -18.53 -7.28
N ARG A 280 -21.17 -18.06 -8.50
CA ARG A 280 -20.67 -16.80 -9.05
C ARG A 280 -20.92 -15.61 -8.12
N SER A 281 -22.17 -15.44 -7.69
CA SER A 281 -22.58 -14.37 -6.78
C SER A 281 -21.80 -14.43 -5.46
N GLU A 282 -21.67 -15.63 -4.89
CA GLU A 282 -21.02 -15.82 -3.60
C GLU A 282 -19.52 -15.55 -3.66
N VAL A 283 -18.82 -16.02 -4.70
CA VAL A 283 -17.40 -15.69 -4.92
C VAL A 283 -17.19 -14.17 -4.99
N GLY A 284 -18.06 -13.47 -5.73
CA GLY A 284 -18.02 -12.00 -5.81
C GLY A 284 -18.22 -11.33 -4.45
N ILE A 285 -19.12 -11.86 -3.61
CA ILE A 285 -19.33 -11.37 -2.24
C ILE A 285 -18.10 -11.63 -1.37
N VAL A 286 -17.54 -12.85 -1.41
CA VAL A 286 -16.38 -13.23 -0.60
C VAL A 286 -15.19 -12.33 -0.91
N LEU A 287 -14.84 -12.17 -2.19
CA LEU A 287 -13.69 -11.35 -2.61
C LEU A 287 -13.87 -9.88 -2.20
N ARG A 288 -15.04 -9.28 -2.49
CA ARG A 288 -15.31 -7.86 -2.23
C ARG A 288 -15.44 -7.55 -0.74
N LYS A 289 -16.12 -8.39 0.06
CA LYS A 289 -16.25 -8.19 1.51
C LYS A 289 -14.95 -8.41 2.27
N THR A 290 -14.20 -9.45 1.90
CA THR A 290 -12.86 -9.71 2.46
C THR A 290 -11.94 -8.52 2.22
N ALA A 291 -11.91 -8.01 0.98
CA ALA A 291 -11.12 -6.83 0.63
C ALA A 291 -11.56 -5.54 1.37
N ARG A 292 -12.85 -5.40 1.71
CA ARG A 292 -13.36 -4.29 2.53
C ARG A 292 -12.92 -4.38 4.00
N GLY A 293 -12.33 -5.48 4.43
CA GLY A 293 -11.83 -5.69 5.79
C GLY A 293 -12.83 -6.35 6.72
N VAL A 294 -13.85 -7.00 6.18
CA VAL A 294 -14.88 -7.72 6.94
C VAL A 294 -14.94 -9.19 6.50
N PRO A 295 -13.85 -9.96 6.69
CA PRO A 295 -13.76 -11.34 6.19
C PRO A 295 -14.69 -12.33 6.93
N GLU A 296 -15.08 -12.02 8.16
CA GLU A 296 -16.02 -12.83 8.96
C GLU A 296 -17.45 -12.76 8.38
N GLU A 297 -17.89 -11.57 7.95
CA GLU A 297 -19.18 -11.38 7.27
C GLU A 297 -19.20 -11.88 5.81
N ALA A 298 -18.04 -12.33 5.33
CA ALA A 298 -17.83 -12.86 4.00
C ALA A 298 -17.96 -14.40 3.96
N ASP A 299 -18.26 -15.07 5.07
CA ASP A 299 -18.49 -16.51 5.07
C ASP A 299 -19.77 -16.87 4.30
N ARG A 300 -19.62 -17.76 3.32
CA ARG A 300 -20.63 -18.19 2.35
C ARG A 300 -20.62 -19.69 2.07
N ASP A 301 -19.85 -20.44 2.86
CA ASP A 301 -19.64 -21.88 2.67
C ASP A 301 -19.28 -22.24 1.22
N LEU A 302 -18.26 -21.56 0.67
CA LEU A 302 -17.83 -21.83 -0.71
C LEU A 302 -17.39 -23.29 -0.91
N ASN A 303 -16.79 -23.92 0.12
CA ASN A 303 -16.38 -25.32 0.05
C ASN A 303 -17.60 -26.27 -0.08
N GLY A 304 -18.66 -26.06 0.72
CA GLY A 304 -19.89 -26.85 0.59
C GLY A 304 -20.57 -26.65 -0.76
N ARG A 305 -20.56 -25.42 -1.29
CA ARG A 305 -21.11 -25.12 -2.62
C ARG A 305 -20.30 -25.73 -3.77
N ILE A 306 -18.98 -25.73 -3.67
CA ILE A 306 -18.09 -26.43 -4.62
C ILE A 306 -18.43 -27.91 -4.63
N ALA A 307 -18.50 -28.56 -3.46
CA ALA A 307 -18.84 -29.98 -3.37
C ALA A 307 -20.23 -30.30 -3.95
N SER A 308 -21.21 -29.42 -3.72
CA SER A 308 -22.54 -29.53 -4.33
C SER A 308 -22.50 -29.43 -5.85
N CYS A 309 -21.73 -28.49 -6.40
CA CYS A 309 -21.57 -28.32 -7.84
C CYS A 309 -20.82 -29.50 -8.47
N GLU A 310 -19.81 -30.05 -7.80
CA GLU A 310 -19.09 -31.25 -8.25
C GLU A 310 -20.01 -32.47 -8.30
N GLN A 311 -20.83 -32.66 -7.27
CA GLN A 311 -21.81 -33.75 -7.23
C GLN A 311 -22.86 -33.61 -8.34
N LEU A 312 -23.44 -32.41 -8.51
CA LEU A 312 -24.38 -32.11 -9.59
C LEU A 312 -23.76 -32.35 -10.96
N MET A 313 -22.50 -31.97 -11.15
CA MET A 313 -21.79 -32.21 -12.39
C MET A 313 -21.71 -33.72 -12.68
N VAL A 314 -21.30 -34.54 -11.70
CA VAL A 314 -21.26 -36.01 -11.83
C VAL A 314 -22.62 -36.59 -12.22
N ASP A 315 -23.70 -36.15 -11.57
CA ASP A 315 -25.06 -36.61 -11.84
C ASP A 315 -25.51 -36.26 -13.27
N VAL A 316 -25.25 -35.02 -13.70
CA VAL A 316 -25.60 -34.54 -15.04
C VAL A 316 -24.81 -35.29 -16.13
N ILE A 317 -23.55 -35.63 -15.88
CA ILE A 317 -22.73 -36.43 -16.80
C ILE A 317 -23.25 -37.87 -16.89
N ALA A 318 -23.62 -38.47 -15.75
CA ALA A 318 -24.20 -39.81 -15.74
C ALA A 318 -25.52 -39.84 -16.54
N ASP A 319 -26.35 -38.81 -16.40
CA ASP A 319 -27.58 -38.68 -17.19
C ASP A 319 -27.30 -38.47 -18.68
N LEU A 320 -26.31 -37.64 -19.04
CA LEU A 320 -25.87 -37.44 -20.42
C LEU A 320 -25.42 -38.77 -21.06
N ASN A 321 -24.57 -39.52 -20.38
CA ASN A 321 -24.06 -40.81 -20.85
C ASN A 321 -25.17 -41.84 -21.01
N ARG A 322 -26.13 -41.87 -20.07
CA ARG A 322 -27.31 -42.73 -20.18
C ARG A 322 -28.15 -42.39 -21.40
N ARG A 323 -28.47 -41.11 -21.61
CA ARG A 323 -29.27 -40.65 -22.77
C ARG A 323 -28.57 -40.90 -24.10
N ALA A 324 -27.24 -40.77 -24.14
CA ALA A 324 -26.44 -41.08 -25.32
C ALA A 324 -26.43 -42.60 -25.60
N ALA A 325 -26.30 -43.44 -24.57
CA ALA A 325 -26.35 -44.90 -24.70
C ALA A 325 -27.73 -45.42 -25.15
N GLU A 326 -28.80 -44.76 -24.71
CA GLU A 326 -30.18 -45.02 -25.16
C GLU A 326 -30.47 -44.54 -26.59
N GLY A 327 -29.54 -43.82 -27.22
CA GLY A 327 -29.71 -43.23 -28.56
C GLY A 327 -30.65 -42.02 -28.60
N SER A 328 -31.05 -41.50 -27.43
CA SER A 328 -31.97 -40.37 -27.28
C SER A 328 -31.34 -39.03 -27.69
N ILE A 329 -30.01 -38.93 -27.64
CA ILE A 329 -29.24 -37.75 -28.04
C ILE A 329 -27.99 -38.15 -28.81
N SER A 330 -27.50 -37.27 -29.68
CA SER A 330 -26.15 -37.42 -30.24
C SER A 330 -25.13 -37.02 -29.17
N PRO A 331 -24.12 -37.85 -28.87
CA PRO A 331 -23.11 -37.53 -27.87
C PRO A 331 -22.28 -36.32 -28.33
N PRO A 332 -21.97 -35.36 -27.44
CA PRO A 332 -21.06 -34.27 -27.76
C PRO A 332 -19.66 -34.79 -28.10
N SER A 333 -18.87 -33.99 -28.83
CA SER A 333 -17.50 -34.36 -29.12
C SER A 333 -16.63 -34.41 -27.85
N THR A 334 -15.63 -35.28 -27.84
CA THR A 334 -14.67 -35.37 -26.72
C THR A 334 -13.98 -34.04 -26.46
N ALA A 335 -13.69 -33.27 -27.53
CA ALA A 335 -13.07 -31.95 -27.40
C ALA A 335 -13.99 -30.95 -26.66
N ALA A 336 -15.28 -30.90 -27.00
CA ALA A 336 -16.25 -30.02 -26.34
C ALA A 336 -16.45 -30.41 -24.86
N ILE A 337 -16.45 -31.70 -24.56
CA ILE A 337 -16.52 -32.22 -23.19
C ILE A 337 -15.28 -31.77 -22.39
N VAL A 338 -14.08 -31.96 -22.92
CA VAL A 338 -12.82 -31.55 -22.25
C VAL A 338 -12.77 -30.03 -22.03
N GLN A 339 -13.15 -29.24 -23.03
CA GLN A 339 -13.23 -27.78 -22.90
C GLN A 339 -14.19 -27.37 -21.77
N PHE A 340 -15.37 -27.97 -21.73
CA PHE A 340 -16.37 -27.71 -20.69
C PHE A 340 -15.85 -28.07 -19.30
N TYR A 341 -15.25 -29.26 -19.14
CA TYR A 341 -14.65 -29.68 -17.86
C TYR A 341 -13.56 -28.75 -17.40
N TYR A 342 -12.70 -28.30 -18.31
CA TYR A 342 -11.64 -27.36 -17.96
C TYR A 342 -12.24 -26.03 -17.48
N ALA A 343 -13.21 -25.48 -18.21
CA ALA A 343 -13.83 -24.21 -17.87
C ALA A 343 -14.58 -24.28 -16.52
N VAL A 344 -15.35 -25.35 -16.29
CA VAL A 344 -16.03 -25.60 -15.01
C VAL A 344 -15.03 -25.82 -13.88
N GLY A 345 -13.99 -26.63 -14.11
CA GLY A 345 -12.92 -26.86 -13.14
C GLY A 345 -12.21 -25.57 -12.73
N ALA A 346 -11.92 -24.69 -13.67
CA ALA A 346 -11.35 -23.37 -13.39
C ALA A 346 -12.28 -22.51 -12.54
N ILE A 347 -13.59 -22.52 -12.81
CA ILE A 347 -14.59 -21.80 -12.00
C ILE A 347 -14.59 -22.28 -10.54
N LEU A 348 -14.62 -23.61 -10.34
CA LEU A 348 -14.60 -24.22 -9.00
C LEU A 348 -13.27 -23.94 -8.28
N TYR A 349 -12.16 -24.00 -9.02
CA TYR A 349 -10.84 -23.72 -8.46
C TYR A 349 -10.67 -22.25 -8.04
N ILE A 350 -11.17 -21.29 -8.83
CA ILE A 350 -11.21 -19.87 -8.47
C ILE A 350 -12.07 -19.66 -7.21
N ALA A 351 -13.20 -20.36 -7.08
CA ALA A 351 -14.01 -20.31 -5.86
C ALA A 351 -13.24 -20.82 -4.64
N GLY A 352 -12.48 -21.91 -4.77
CA GLY A 352 -11.60 -22.40 -3.70
C GLY A 352 -10.48 -21.42 -3.35
N LEU A 353 -9.92 -20.72 -4.33
CA LEU A 353 -8.93 -19.65 -4.10
C LEU A 353 -9.54 -18.44 -3.38
N ALA A 354 -10.79 -18.07 -3.69
CA ALA A 354 -11.51 -17.01 -2.98
C ALA A 354 -11.74 -17.37 -1.50
N GLU A 355 -12.08 -18.63 -1.20
CA GLU A 355 -12.21 -19.11 0.18
C GLU A 355 -10.87 -19.11 0.91
N LYS A 356 -9.80 -19.58 0.24
CA LYS A 356 -8.43 -19.54 0.78
C LYS A 356 -7.97 -18.11 1.08
N TYR A 357 -8.34 -17.15 0.22
CA TYR A 357 -8.08 -15.73 0.46
C TYR A 357 -8.78 -15.24 1.73
N ARG A 358 -10.07 -15.54 1.90
CA ARG A 358 -10.84 -15.21 3.11
C ARG A 358 -10.20 -15.79 4.36
N CYS A 359 -9.91 -17.09 4.40
CA CYS A 359 -9.29 -17.75 5.55
C CYS A 359 -7.92 -17.13 5.91
N THR A 360 -7.12 -16.79 4.90
CA THR A 360 -5.82 -16.13 5.11
C THR A 360 -6.01 -14.73 5.71
N ALA A 361 -7.00 -13.98 5.24
CA ALA A 361 -7.30 -12.64 5.75
C ALA A 361 -7.83 -12.67 7.20
N VAL A 362 -8.64 -13.68 7.58
CA VAL A 362 -9.07 -13.88 8.97
C VAL A 362 -7.86 -14.15 9.87
N ALA A 363 -6.99 -15.08 9.49
CA ALA A 363 -5.80 -15.42 10.26
C ALA A 363 -4.84 -14.23 10.44
N ASP A 364 -4.63 -13.43 9.38
CA ASP A 364 -3.79 -12.23 9.46
C ASP A 364 -4.41 -11.17 10.39
N LYS A 365 -5.75 -11.01 10.39
CA LYS A 365 -6.46 -10.08 11.29
C LYS A 365 -6.32 -10.51 12.75
N GLU A 366 -6.50 -11.79 13.05
CA GLU A 366 -6.30 -12.35 14.41
C GLU A 366 -4.87 -12.19 14.91
N GLU A 367 -3.87 -12.46 14.05
CA GLU A 367 -2.46 -12.23 14.38
C GLU A 367 -2.17 -10.74 14.64
N GLU A 368 -2.74 -9.83 13.84
CA GLU A 368 -2.56 -8.40 14.00
C GLU A 368 -3.25 -7.86 15.26
N GLU A 369 -4.44 -8.36 15.60
CA GLU A 369 -5.15 -8.03 16.83
C GLU A 369 -4.40 -8.53 18.07
N LYS A 370 -3.87 -9.76 18.06
CA LYS A 370 -2.98 -10.27 19.12
C LYS A 370 -1.75 -9.38 19.30
N ARG A 371 -1.08 -9.01 18.21
CA ARG A 371 0.07 -8.09 18.26
C ARG A 371 -0.30 -6.67 18.72
N LYS A 372 -1.50 -6.18 18.40
CA LYS A 372 -1.99 -4.87 18.86
C LYS A 372 -2.37 -4.89 20.34
N GLN A 373 -2.95 -5.98 20.82
CA GLN A 373 -3.27 -6.21 22.23
C GLN A 373 -1.97 -6.25 23.06
N GLU A 374 -0.99 -7.04 22.62
CA GLU A 374 0.35 -7.12 23.22
C GLU A 374 1.08 -5.76 23.22
N ARG A 375 0.87 -4.92 22.21
CA ARG A 375 1.45 -3.56 22.14
C ARG A 375 0.71 -2.53 23.00
N ARG A 376 -0.60 -2.69 23.24
CA ARG A 376 -1.41 -1.76 24.05
C ARG A 376 -1.10 -1.87 25.55
N ASP A 377 -0.79 -3.07 26.03
CA ASP A 377 -0.51 -3.33 27.45
C ASP A 377 0.89 -2.86 27.90
N GLN A 378 1.62 -2.17 27.02
CA GLN A 378 3.07 -2.13 27.11
C GLN A 378 3.71 -0.83 26.57
N GLY A 379 2.99 0.30 26.54
CA GLY A 379 3.44 1.58 25.94
C GLY A 379 4.90 2.02 26.22
N ILE A 380 5.15 2.69 27.35
CA ILE A 380 6.50 3.20 27.69
C ILE A 380 7.40 2.07 28.22
N VAL A 381 6.83 1.14 28.99
CA VAL A 381 7.57 0.05 29.62
C VAL A 381 8.11 -0.94 28.58
N ALA A 382 7.38 -1.26 27.51
CA ALA A 382 7.94 -2.07 26.43
C ALA A 382 8.77 -1.29 25.44
N TRP A 383 8.58 0.03 25.28
CA TRP A 383 9.61 0.81 24.62
C TRP A 383 10.93 0.69 25.38
N ILE A 384 10.96 0.89 26.69
CA ILE A 384 12.17 0.72 27.52
C ILE A 384 12.75 -0.71 27.40
N LYS A 385 11.90 -1.74 27.47
CA LYS A 385 12.31 -3.15 27.38
C LYS A 385 12.65 -3.64 25.95
N LYS A 386 12.32 -2.88 24.89
CA LYS A 386 12.70 -3.23 23.51
C LYS A 386 14.23 -3.26 23.40
N PRO A 387 14.82 -4.28 22.76
CA PRO A 387 16.24 -4.27 22.42
C PRO A 387 16.53 -3.08 21.51
N PHE A 388 17.71 -2.48 21.67
CA PHE A 388 18.10 -1.28 20.91
C PHE A 388 18.12 -1.50 19.40
N PHE A 389 18.33 -2.75 18.94
CA PHE A 389 18.10 -3.15 17.55
C PHE A 389 17.10 -4.31 17.49
N TYR A 390 16.24 -4.27 16.48
CA TYR A 390 15.06 -5.13 16.38
C TYR A 390 15.33 -6.55 15.85
N ASP A 391 16.56 -6.86 15.40
CA ASP A 391 16.83 -8.04 14.55
C ASP A 391 18.04 -8.88 15.00
N ILE A 392 18.56 -8.63 16.20
CA ILE A 392 19.77 -9.32 16.67
C ILE A 392 19.37 -10.62 17.38
N LYS A 393 19.61 -11.77 16.73
CA LYS A 393 19.57 -13.08 17.38
C LYS A 393 20.89 -13.46 18.08
N GLU A 394 22.03 -12.86 17.72
CA GLU A 394 23.35 -13.18 18.32
C GLU A 394 24.31 -11.97 18.42
N LYS A 395 25.19 -11.97 19.44
CA LYS A 395 26.16 -10.89 19.72
C LYS A 395 27.17 -10.62 18.59
N SER A 396 27.44 -11.59 17.71
CA SER A 396 28.39 -11.47 16.58
C SER A 396 27.91 -10.51 15.48
N ASP A 397 26.59 -10.28 15.38
CA ASP A 397 25.96 -9.48 14.32
C ASP A 397 25.98 -7.97 14.62
N ILE A 398 26.18 -7.59 15.89
CA ILE A 398 26.29 -6.19 16.34
C ILE A 398 27.53 -5.53 15.74
N LEU A 399 28.68 -6.20 15.83
CA LEU A 399 29.96 -5.73 15.30
C LEU A 399 29.91 -5.51 13.78
N ARG A 400 29.24 -6.40 13.04
CA ARG A 400 29.09 -6.29 11.57
C ARG A 400 28.26 -5.07 11.15
N ARG A 401 27.29 -4.64 11.94
CA ARG A 401 26.46 -3.45 11.63
C ARG A 401 27.07 -2.14 12.14
N PHE A 402 27.88 -2.16 13.21
CA PHE A 402 28.72 -1.02 13.59
C PHE A 402 29.82 -0.71 12.56
N ILE A 403 30.18 -1.66 11.69
CA ILE A 403 31.07 -1.44 10.54
C ILE A 403 30.35 -0.75 9.37
N PHE A 404 29.01 -0.70 9.35
CA PHE A 404 28.26 -0.10 8.25
C PHE A 404 28.47 1.43 8.08
N PRO A 405 28.57 2.26 9.14
CA PRO A 405 28.94 3.66 8.98
C PRO A 405 30.44 3.89 8.68
N LEU A 406 31.28 2.84 8.61
CA LEU A 406 32.69 2.92 8.21
C LEU A 406 32.92 2.55 6.73
N ARG A 407 31.88 2.13 6.00
CA ARG A 407 31.94 1.73 4.58
C ARG A 407 31.41 2.78 3.60
N PHE A 408 30.98 3.94 4.09
CA PHE A 408 30.56 5.08 3.28
C PHE A 408 31.47 6.28 3.54
#